data_AF-A0A7I7P8Q9-F1
#
_entry.id   AF-A0A7I7P8Q9-F1
#
_cell.length_a   1.000
_cell.length_b   1.000
_cell.length_c   1.000
_cell.angle_alpha   90.00
_cell.angle_beta   90.00
_cell.angle_gamma   90.00
#
_symmetry.space_group_name_H-M   'P 1'
#
loop_
_entity.id
_entity.type
_entity.pdbx_description
1 polymer ?
#
loop_
_entity_poly.entity_id
_entity_poly.type
_entity_poly.pdbx_seq_one_letter_code
_entity_poly.pdbx_strand_id
1 'polypeptide(L)'
;MASGGGAVAGAASAEATARARLQRLVDFVARQEPALAWAAGDRPDGTTVLVTDLACGWIPPDIDLPAAVTLLEPARRHGDLEALLGEITVAASYSPIHHVPEDDDEPVPTSPRPRRGPEIEELGWELNRATHWRDGLPQLAHTLAKAATRGTGVLEQEVDLLHEQLVNFREKVLESYPDSVDAVLLGNWQLLAAIDALVAGDKNAANYHLSWFLALSETSVARVGR
;
A
#
# COMPACT_ATOMS: atom_id res chain seq x y z
N MET A 1 19.88 -40.66 -23.38
CA MET A 1 19.17 -39.41 -23.77
C MET A 1 17.86 -39.23 -22.98
N ALA A 2 17.86 -39.47 -21.65
CA ALA A 2 16.66 -39.35 -20.80
C ALA A 2 16.73 -38.20 -19.77
N SER A 3 17.88 -37.52 -19.67
CA SER A 3 18.12 -36.45 -18.69
C SER A 3 17.49 -35.10 -19.06
N GLY A 4 17.27 -34.82 -20.35
CA GLY A 4 16.70 -33.55 -20.80
C GLY A 4 15.21 -33.37 -20.46
N GLY A 5 14.41 -34.42 -20.54
CA GLY A 5 12.97 -34.35 -20.24
C GLY A 5 12.66 -34.21 -18.75
N GLY A 6 13.44 -34.85 -17.88
CA GLY A 6 13.25 -34.75 -16.43
C GLY A 6 13.58 -33.38 -15.85
N ALA A 7 14.61 -32.70 -16.38
CA ALA A 7 14.97 -31.34 -15.97
C ALA A 7 13.89 -30.31 -16.35
N VAL A 8 13.33 -30.42 -17.56
CA VAL A 8 12.27 -29.52 -18.04
C VAL A 8 10.98 -29.72 -17.25
N ALA A 9 10.59 -30.97 -16.96
CA ALA A 9 9.42 -31.25 -16.13
C ALA A 9 9.58 -30.74 -14.69
N GLY A 10 10.78 -30.87 -14.10
CA GLY A 10 11.08 -30.32 -12.78
C GLY A 10 10.98 -28.80 -12.71
N ALA A 11 11.51 -28.09 -13.73
CA ALA A 11 11.43 -26.64 -13.82
C ALA A 11 9.97 -26.15 -13.93
N ALA A 12 9.16 -26.78 -14.80
CA ALA A 12 7.74 -26.44 -14.94
C ALA A 12 6.94 -26.67 -13.65
N SER A 13 7.23 -27.75 -12.92
CA SER A 13 6.60 -28.02 -11.63
C SER A 13 6.97 -26.99 -10.57
N ALA A 14 8.23 -26.54 -10.55
CA ALA A 14 8.69 -25.51 -9.63
C ALA A 14 8.04 -24.15 -9.93
N GLU A 15 7.95 -23.77 -11.20
CA GLU A 15 7.28 -22.54 -11.64
C GLU A 15 5.79 -22.55 -11.28
N ALA A 16 5.08 -23.66 -11.54
CA ALA A 16 3.67 -23.82 -11.17
C ALA A 16 3.45 -23.69 -9.65
N THR A 17 4.36 -24.26 -8.85
CA THR A 17 4.31 -24.16 -7.38
C THR A 17 4.55 -22.72 -6.91
N ALA A 18 5.55 -22.03 -7.50
CA ALA A 18 5.83 -20.63 -7.19
C ALA A 18 4.64 -19.72 -7.56
N ARG A 19 4.05 -19.94 -8.74
CA ARG A 19 2.88 -19.18 -9.19
C ARG A 19 1.67 -19.40 -8.29
N ALA A 20 1.39 -20.65 -7.88
CA ALA A 20 0.30 -20.95 -6.96
C ALA A 20 0.50 -20.27 -5.59
N ARG A 21 1.73 -20.28 -5.06
CA ARG A 21 2.07 -19.53 -3.84
C ARG A 21 1.81 -18.04 -4.00
N LEU A 22 2.28 -17.42 -5.09
CA LEU A 22 2.06 -15.99 -5.35
C LEU A 22 0.58 -15.65 -5.51
N GLN A 23 -0.19 -16.51 -6.19
CA GLN A 23 -1.63 -16.32 -6.35
C GLN A 23 -2.34 -16.30 -4.99
N ARG A 24 -1.96 -17.20 -4.06
CA ARG A 24 -2.52 -17.20 -2.70
C ARG A 24 -2.24 -15.90 -1.94
N LEU A 25 -1.07 -15.27 -2.15
CA LEU A 25 -0.76 -13.96 -1.55
C LEU A 25 -1.59 -12.83 -2.18
N VAL A 26 -1.78 -12.88 -3.50
CA VAL A 26 -2.59 -11.91 -4.24
C VAL A 26 -4.06 -12.02 -3.84
N ASP A 27 -4.60 -13.24 -3.80
CA ASP A 27 -5.99 -13.49 -3.42
C ASP A 27 -6.25 -13.05 -1.98
N PHE A 28 -5.29 -13.24 -1.08
CA PHE A 28 -5.39 -12.79 0.31
C PHE A 28 -5.61 -11.28 0.44
N VAL A 29 -4.89 -10.46 -0.33
CA VAL A 29 -5.09 -9.00 -0.30
C VAL A 29 -6.27 -8.55 -1.14
N ALA A 30 -6.57 -9.26 -2.24
CA ALA A 30 -7.74 -9.00 -3.07
C ALA A 30 -9.05 -9.30 -2.32
N ARG A 31 -9.08 -10.26 -1.38
CA ARG A 31 -10.25 -10.49 -0.50
C ARG A 31 -10.52 -9.31 0.42
N GLN A 32 -9.48 -8.63 0.89
CA GLN A 32 -9.61 -7.46 1.75
C GLN A 32 -10.06 -6.23 0.97
N GLU A 33 -9.55 -6.07 -0.26
CA GLU A 33 -9.92 -4.98 -1.15
C GLU A 33 -10.06 -5.46 -2.60
N PRO A 34 -11.24 -5.97 -2.99
CA PRO A 34 -11.48 -6.51 -4.33
C PRO A 34 -11.67 -5.40 -5.39
N ALA A 35 -11.86 -4.14 -4.98
CA ALA A 35 -11.98 -3.03 -5.92
C ALA A 35 -10.65 -2.65 -6.57
N LEU A 36 -9.52 -3.11 -6.02
CA LEU A 36 -8.17 -2.81 -6.53
C LEU A 36 -7.58 -3.95 -7.34
N ALA A 37 -6.78 -3.61 -8.34
CA ALA A 37 -5.90 -4.56 -9.00
C ALA A 37 -4.66 -4.81 -8.13
N TRP A 38 -4.24 -6.07 -8.08
CA TRP A 38 -3.14 -6.55 -7.24
C TRP A 38 -2.19 -7.41 -8.06
N ALA A 39 -0.90 -7.37 -7.75
CA ALA A 39 0.04 -8.34 -8.28
C ALA A 39 1.17 -8.64 -7.29
N ALA A 40 1.68 -9.86 -7.35
CA ALA A 40 2.88 -10.27 -6.64
C ALA A 40 3.85 -10.96 -7.59
N GLY A 41 5.15 -10.75 -7.38
CA GLY A 41 6.18 -11.33 -8.22
C GLY A 41 7.46 -11.67 -7.44
N ASP A 42 8.10 -12.77 -7.82
CA ASP A 42 9.39 -13.17 -7.27
C ASP A 42 10.53 -12.54 -8.07
N ARG A 43 11.41 -11.80 -7.39
CA ARG A 43 12.57 -11.16 -7.97
C ARG A 43 13.77 -12.11 -8.05
N PRO A 44 14.74 -11.84 -8.94
CA PRO A 44 15.97 -12.63 -9.05
C PRO A 44 16.79 -12.72 -7.74
N ASP A 45 16.63 -11.75 -6.84
CA ASP A 45 17.30 -11.73 -5.52
C ASP A 45 16.61 -12.62 -4.46
N GLY A 46 15.53 -13.32 -4.83
CA GLY A 46 14.78 -14.22 -3.95
C GLY A 46 13.73 -13.51 -3.09
N THR A 47 13.52 -12.20 -3.25
CA THR A 47 12.43 -11.48 -2.58
C THR A 47 11.12 -11.57 -3.37
N THR A 48 9.99 -11.54 -2.66
CA THR A 48 8.66 -11.39 -3.27
C THR A 48 8.19 -9.95 -3.10
N VAL A 49 7.81 -9.27 -4.19
CA VAL A 49 7.21 -7.93 -4.15
C VAL A 49 5.70 -8.03 -4.30
N LEU A 50 4.95 -7.22 -3.54
CA LEU A 50 3.50 -7.03 -3.70
C LEU A 50 3.22 -5.59 -4.15
N VAL A 51 2.34 -5.41 -5.13
CA VAL A 51 1.97 -4.10 -5.69
C VAL A 51 0.46 -3.98 -5.93
N THR A 52 -0.02 -2.75 -5.86
CA THR A 52 -1.26 -2.28 -6.49
C THR A 52 -0.94 -1.05 -7.31
N ASP A 53 -1.66 -0.84 -8.41
CA ASP A 53 -1.50 0.31 -9.30
C ASP A 53 -2.29 1.55 -8.83
N LEU A 54 -3.02 1.46 -7.70
CA LEU A 54 -3.76 2.58 -7.11
C LEU A 54 -2.95 3.88 -7.03
N ALA A 55 -1.70 3.78 -6.57
CA ALA A 55 -0.88 4.94 -6.24
C ALA A 55 0.62 4.65 -6.30
N CYS A 56 1.11 4.29 -7.49
CA CYS A 56 2.54 4.04 -7.76
C CYS A 56 3.18 2.91 -6.92
N GLY A 57 2.37 2.02 -6.34
CA GLY A 57 2.79 0.96 -5.41
C GLY A 57 2.44 1.19 -3.94
N TRP A 58 1.81 2.32 -3.57
CA TRP A 58 1.34 2.53 -2.21
C TRP A 58 0.21 1.55 -1.84
N ILE A 59 0.40 0.82 -0.75
CA ILE A 59 -0.61 -0.06 -0.14
C ILE A 59 -1.45 0.70 0.91
N PRO A 60 -2.80 0.73 0.80
CA PRO A 60 -3.72 1.36 1.77
C PRO A 60 -3.56 0.84 3.22
N PRO A 61 -3.94 1.60 4.26
CA PRO A 61 -3.70 1.23 5.67
C PRO A 61 -4.40 -0.06 6.12
N ASP A 62 -5.62 -0.30 5.64
CA ASP A 62 -6.49 -1.40 6.13
C ASP A 62 -6.19 -2.76 5.50
N ILE A 63 -5.04 -2.88 4.82
CA ILE A 63 -4.60 -4.12 4.20
C ILE A 63 -3.60 -4.81 5.12
N ASP A 64 -4.01 -5.94 5.69
CA ASP A 64 -3.11 -6.89 6.30
C ASP A 64 -2.16 -7.43 5.25
N LEU A 65 -0.86 -7.32 5.52
CA LEU A 65 0.19 -7.69 4.59
C LEU A 65 0.72 -9.08 4.90
N PRO A 66 0.84 -9.98 3.90
CA PRO A 66 1.54 -11.23 4.08
C PRO A 66 2.99 -11.01 4.56
N ALA A 67 3.43 -11.76 5.56
CA ALA A 67 4.76 -11.60 6.16
C ALA A 67 5.92 -11.86 5.17
N ALA A 68 5.64 -12.57 4.08
CA ALA A 68 6.62 -12.94 3.06
C ALA A 68 6.86 -11.84 2.00
N VAL A 69 6.05 -10.78 1.95
CA VAL A 69 6.17 -9.77 0.89
C VAL A 69 7.07 -8.60 1.29
N THR A 70 7.60 -7.95 0.27
CA THR A 70 8.25 -6.64 0.32
C THR A 70 7.40 -5.65 -0.48
N LEU A 71 7.49 -4.36 -0.14
CA LEU A 71 6.78 -3.28 -0.84
C LEU A 71 7.76 -2.43 -1.65
N LEU A 72 7.24 -1.71 -2.64
CA LEU A 72 8.02 -0.72 -3.35
C LEU A 72 8.39 0.45 -2.44
N GLU A 73 9.58 1.02 -2.63
CA GLU A 73 9.94 2.26 -1.96
C GLU A 73 9.07 3.43 -2.47
N PRO A 74 8.73 4.40 -1.61
CA PRO A 74 8.00 5.60 -2.00
C PRO A 74 8.68 6.35 -3.14
N ALA A 75 8.04 6.36 -4.31
CA ALA A 75 8.49 7.10 -5.48
C ALA A 75 7.35 7.24 -6.48
N ARG A 76 7.36 8.33 -7.24
CA ARG A 76 6.46 8.47 -8.39
C ARG A 76 6.88 7.49 -9.48
N ARG A 77 5.92 6.69 -9.95
CA ARG A 77 6.09 5.73 -11.04
C ARG A 77 4.98 5.91 -12.06
N HIS A 78 5.20 5.44 -13.26
CA HIS A 78 4.20 5.39 -14.33
C HIS A 78 4.07 3.95 -14.82
N GLY A 79 2.88 3.60 -15.29
CA GLY A 79 2.58 2.27 -15.83
C GLY A 79 1.58 1.50 -14.98
N ASP A 80 1.28 0.30 -15.46
CA ASP A 80 0.35 -0.66 -14.86
C ASP A 80 1.08 -1.60 -13.87
N LEU A 81 0.38 -2.63 -13.38
CA LEU A 81 0.95 -3.62 -12.46
C LEU A 81 2.22 -4.28 -13.01
N GLU A 82 2.32 -4.55 -14.32
CA GLU A 82 3.50 -5.17 -14.92
C GLU A 82 4.71 -4.22 -14.82
N ALA A 83 4.51 -2.95 -15.15
CA ALA A 83 5.53 -1.92 -14.98
C ALA A 83 5.97 -1.75 -13.51
N LEU A 84 5.05 -1.87 -12.55
CA LEU A 84 5.35 -1.77 -11.13
C LEU A 84 6.11 -2.98 -10.57
N LEU A 85 5.80 -4.19 -11.06
CA LEU A 85 6.53 -5.41 -10.68
C LEU A 85 8.00 -5.34 -11.13
N GLY A 86 8.26 -4.80 -12.33
CA GLY A 86 9.59 -4.72 -12.90
C GLY A 86 10.16 -6.10 -13.25
N GLU A 87 11.46 -6.30 -13.00
CA GLU A 87 12.11 -7.58 -13.28
C GLU A 87 11.67 -8.67 -12.30
N ILE A 88 10.92 -9.65 -12.79
CA ILE A 88 10.40 -10.79 -12.04
C ILE A 88 10.68 -12.11 -12.78
N THR A 89 10.78 -13.20 -12.02
CA THR A 89 10.96 -14.56 -12.51
C THR A 89 9.62 -15.30 -12.65
N VAL A 90 8.71 -15.08 -11.70
CA VAL A 90 7.34 -15.60 -11.69
C VAL A 90 6.43 -14.51 -11.13
N ALA A 91 5.22 -14.38 -11.69
CA ALA A 91 4.22 -13.43 -11.20
C ALA A 91 2.81 -14.03 -11.17
N ALA A 92 1.98 -13.49 -10.28
CA ALA A 92 0.55 -13.69 -10.20
C ALA A 92 -0.14 -12.32 -10.07
N SER A 93 -1.37 -12.21 -10.56
CA SER A 93 -2.13 -10.96 -10.50
C SER A 93 -3.63 -11.21 -10.36
N TYR A 94 -4.30 -10.19 -9.86
CA TYR A 94 -5.74 -10.08 -9.73
C TYR A 94 -6.18 -8.76 -10.36
N SER A 95 -7.31 -8.81 -11.06
CA SER A 95 -7.99 -7.62 -11.59
C SER A 95 -9.41 -7.58 -11.03
N PRO A 96 -9.96 -6.40 -10.69
CA PRO A 96 -11.28 -6.25 -10.05
C PRO A 96 -12.45 -6.90 -10.78
N ILE A 97 -12.30 -7.20 -12.08
CA ILE A 97 -13.33 -7.89 -12.87
C ILE A 97 -13.42 -9.39 -12.56
N HIS A 98 -12.44 -9.96 -11.87
CA HIS A 98 -12.39 -11.37 -11.51
C HIS A 98 -12.99 -11.60 -10.13
N HIS A 99 -13.63 -12.76 -9.97
CA HIS A 99 -14.03 -13.24 -8.66
C HIS A 99 -12.80 -13.66 -7.85
N VAL A 100 -12.73 -13.25 -6.58
CA VAL A 100 -11.71 -13.72 -5.65
C VAL A 100 -12.22 -15.01 -4.99
N PRO A 101 -11.50 -16.14 -5.10
CA PRO A 101 -11.90 -17.38 -4.46
C PRO A 101 -12.06 -17.26 -2.93
N GLU A 102 -12.98 -18.04 -2.37
CA GLU A 102 -13.12 -18.20 -0.91
C GLU A 102 -11.83 -18.81 -0.31
N ASP A 103 -11.59 -18.51 0.97
CA ASP A 103 -10.38 -18.96 1.66
C ASP A 103 -10.56 -20.39 2.20
N ASP A 104 -10.20 -21.37 1.39
CA ASP A 104 -10.18 -22.81 1.76
C ASP A 104 -8.79 -23.31 2.15
N ASP A 105 -7.79 -22.42 2.12
CA ASP A 105 -6.38 -22.76 2.32
C ASP A 105 -5.92 -22.53 3.78
N GLU A 106 -4.67 -22.91 4.07
CA GLU A 106 -4.03 -22.54 5.34
C GLU A 106 -4.00 -20.99 5.49
N PRO A 107 -4.10 -20.44 6.71
CA PRO A 107 -4.02 -18.99 6.91
C PRO A 107 -2.71 -18.41 6.39
N VAL A 108 -2.77 -17.25 5.72
CA VAL A 108 -1.56 -16.52 5.30
C VAL A 108 -1.00 -15.77 6.51
N PRO A 109 0.25 -16.03 6.95
CA PRO A 109 0.85 -15.29 8.06
C PRO A 109 1.01 -13.81 7.70
N THR A 110 0.57 -12.91 8.59
CA THR A 110 0.63 -11.46 8.36
C THR A 110 1.73 -10.79 9.18
N SER A 111 2.19 -9.62 8.73
CA SER A 111 3.15 -8.80 9.47
C SER A 111 3.03 -7.32 9.11
N PRO A 112 3.19 -6.39 10.07
CA PRO A 112 3.30 -4.96 9.76
C PRO A 112 4.67 -4.60 9.17
N ARG A 113 5.66 -5.49 9.28
CA ARG A 113 7.06 -5.22 8.88
C ARG A 113 7.27 -4.76 7.44
N PRO A 114 6.48 -5.16 6.42
CA PRO A 114 6.68 -4.68 5.06
C PRO A 114 6.37 -3.18 4.88
N ARG A 115 5.57 -2.56 5.78
CA ARG A 115 5.31 -1.11 5.79
C ARG A 115 6.53 -0.36 6.34
N ARG A 116 7.57 -0.26 5.51
CA ARG A 116 8.77 0.54 5.77
C ARG A 116 8.93 1.59 4.69
N GLY A 117 9.36 2.78 5.08
CA GLY A 117 9.72 3.86 4.19
C GLY A 117 11.11 4.41 4.53
N PRO A 118 11.67 5.30 3.69
CA PRO A 118 12.85 6.07 4.06
C PRO A 118 12.59 6.84 5.35
N GLU A 119 13.57 6.91 6.23
CA GLU A 119 13.45 7.62 7.50
C GLU A 119 13.16 9.11 7.25
N ILE A 120 12.09 9.62 7.87
CA ILE A 120 11.77 11.04 7.84
C ILE A 120 12.35 11.68 9.09
N GLU A 121 13.36 12.53 8.89
CA GLU A 121 13.87 13.40 9.95
C GLU A 121 12.74 14.27 10.48
N GLU A 122 12.59 14.31 11.81
CA GLU A 122 11.50 15.03 12.48
C GLU A 122 10.08 14.68 11.97
N LEU A 123 9.76 13.38 11.87
CA LEU A 123 8.44 12.85 11.46
C LEU A 123 7.24 13.69 11.94
N GLY A 124 7.24 14.09 13.21
CA GLY A 124 6.15 14.87 13.77
C GLY A 124 6.06 16.31 13.26
N TRP A 125 7.20 16.94 12.95
CA TRP A 125 7.23 18.25 12.32
C TRP A 125 6.68 18.19 10.89
N GLU A 126 7.17 17.23 10.09
CA GLU A 126 6.71 17.06 8.70
C GLU A 126 5.22 16.73 8.63
N LEU A 127 4.72 15.84 9.49
CA LEU A 127 3.29 15.52 9.53
C LEU A 127 2.43 16.73 9.91
N ASN A 128 2.86 17.51 10.91
CA ASN A 128 2.15 18.74 11.30
C ASN A 128 2.16 19.79 10.19
N ARG A 129 3.26 19.90 9.43
CA ARG A 129 3.38 20.79 8.28
C ARG A 129 2.46 20.36 7.14
N ALA A 130 2.46 19.07 6.80
CA ALA A 130 1.68 18.51 5.71
C ALA A 130 0.16 18.61 5.94
N THR A 131 -0.28 18.64 7.19
CA THR A 131 -1.70 18.74 7.58
C THR A 131 -2.17 20.20 7.76
N HIS A 132 -1.25 21.17 7.83
CA HIS A 132 -1.60 22.56 8.10
C HIS A 132 -2.20 23.24 6.85
N TRP A 133 -3.43 23.76 6.95
CA TRP A 133 -4.18 24.42 5.85
C TRP A 133 -4.35 23.57 4.59
N ARG A 134 -4.40 22.24 4.74
CA ARG A 134 -4.57 21.34 3.60
C ARG A 134 -6.02 21.30 3.15
N ASP A 135 -6.22 21.57 1.86
CA ASP A 135 -7.55 21.54 1.25
C ASP A 135 -8.17 20.13 1.28
N GLY A 136 -9.47 20.09 1.57
CA GLY A 136 -10.25 18.85 1.69
C GLY A 136 -9.89 17.93 2.88
N LEU A 137 -8.88 18.23 3.69
CA LEU A 137 -8.53 17.42 4.87
C LEU A 137 -9.45 17.78 6.06
N PRO A 138 -10.04 16.82 6.78
CA PRO A 138 -10.92 17.11 7.90
C PRO A 138 -10.16 17.83 9.02
N GLN A 139 -10.81 18.79 9.68
CA GLN A 139 -10.18 19.62 10.72
C GLN A 139 -9.58 18.78 11.86
N LEU A 140 -10.22 17.66 12.19
CA LEU A 140 -9.75 16.71 13.20
C LEU A 140 -8.33 16.21 12.92
N ALA A 141 -7.95 16.02 11.65
CA ALA A 141 -6.65 15.48 11.26
C ALA A 141 -5.49 16.32 11.80
N HIS A 142 -5.57 17.64 11.71
CA HIS A 142 -4.51 18.52 12.23
C HIS A 142 -4.41 18.47 13.76
N THR A 143 -5.56 18.41 14.44
CA THR A 143 -5.61 18.30 15.90
C THR A 143 -5.00 16.98 16.37
N LEU A 144 -5.34 15.87 15.71
CA LEU A 144 -4.82 14.54 16.01
C LEU A 144 -3.33 14.41 15.70
N ALA A 145 -2.86 14.95 14.58
CA ALA A 145 -1.43 15.01 14.26
C ALA A 145 -0.65 15.71 15.38
N LYS A 146 -1.14 16.85 15.88
CA LYS A 146 -0.51 17.55 17.01
C LYS A 146 -0.55 16.75 18.31
N ALA A 147 -1.68 16.12 18.63
CA ALA A 147 -1.84 15.35 19.86
C ALA A 147 -0.92 14.11 19.86
N ALA A 148 -0.92 13.36 18.77
CA ALA A 148 -0.10 12.16 18.58
C ALA A 148 1.40 12.48 18.61
N THR A 149 1.82 13.56 17.94
CA THR A 149 3.24 13.98 17.93
C THR A 149 3.73 14.49 19.29
N ARG A 150 2.85 15.09 20.10
CA ARG A 150 3.18 15.56 21.45
C ARG A 150 3.00 14.50 22.53
N GLY A 151 2.42 13.34 22.20
CA GLY A 151 2.12 12.28 23.15
C GLY A 151 1.08 12.68 24.20
N THR A 152 0.16 13.60 23.88
CA THR A 152 -0.83 14.12 24.84
C THR A 152 -2.07 13.23 24.98
N GLY A 153 -2.11 12.09 24.29
CA GLY A 153 -3.29 11.23 24.21
C GLY A 153 -4.35 11.77 23.25
N VAL A 154 -5.23 10.87 22.79
CA VAL A 154 -6.37 11.14 21.90
C VAL A 154 -7.60 10.47 22.49
N LEU A 155 -8.77 11.10 22.42
CA LEU A 155 -10.00 10.51 22.93
C LEU A 155 -10.50 9.41 22.00
N GLU A 156 -11.11 8.36 22.54
CA GLU A 156 -11.65 7.23 21.76
C GLU A 156 -12.64 7.70 20.67
N GLN A 157 -13.53 8.64 21.01
CA GLN A 157 -14.45 9.24 20.05
C GLN A 157 -13.75 9.97 18.89
N GLU A 158 -12.57 10.54 19.12
CA GLU A 158 -11.79 11.17 18.06
C GLU A 158 -11.11 10.12 17.16
N VAL A 159 -10.76 8.95 17.71
CA VAL A 159 -10.26 7.81 16.95
C VAL A 159 -11.36 7.23 16.07
N ASP A 160 -12.58 7.05 16.61
CA ASP A 160 -13.73 6.58 15.83
C ASP A 160 -14.03 7.51 14.65
N LEU A 161 -14.04 8.82 14.89
CA LEU A 161 -14.21 9.82 13.83
C LEU A 161 -13.08 9.76 12.79
N LEU A 162 -11.83 9.46 13.19
CA LEU A 162 -10.71 9.27 12.26
C LEU A 162 -10.93 8.05 11.37
N HIS A 163 -11.33 6.92 11.94
CA HIS A 163 -11.64 5.70 11.17
C HIS A 163 -12.80 5.91 10.20
N GLU A 164 -13.86 6.61 10.62
CA GLU A 164 -14.95 7.00 9.71
C GLU A 164 -14.43 7.83 8.53
N GLN A 165 -13.51 8.78 8.77
CA GLN A 165 -12.90 9.54 7.69
C GLN A 165 -12.05 8.65 6.77
N LEU A 166 -11.26 7.71 7.31
CA LEU A 166 -10.48 6.77 6.49
C LEU A 166 -11.39 5.98 5.52
N VAL A 167 -12.50 5.45 6.00
CA VAL A 167 -13.49 4.74 5.16
C VAL A 167 -14.09 5.67 4.09
N ASN A 168 -14.50 6.88 4.47
CA ASN A 168 -15.06 7.86 3.54
C ASN A 168 -14.08 8.25 2.41
N PHE A 169 -12.79 8.40 2.73
CA PHE A 169 -11.76 8.71 1.74
C PHE A 169 -11.45 7.51 0.85
N ARG A 170 -11.38 6.30 1.43
CA ARG A 170 -11.26 5.05 0.68
C ARG A 170 -12.36 4.93 -0.37
N GLU A 171 -13.63 5.05 0.03
CA GLU A 171 -14.77 4.92 -0.88
C GLU A 171 -14.71 5.91 -2.05
N LYS A 172 -14.50 7.20 -1.75
CA LYS A 172 -14.41 8.25 -2.79
C LYS A 172 -13.23 8.03 -3.74
N VAL A 173 -12.09 7.54 -3.25
CA VAL A 173 -10.92 7.23 -4.09
C VAL A 173 -11.24 6.06 -5.01
N LEU A 174 -11.84 5.00 -4.48
CA LEU A 174 -12.16 3.79 -5.23
C LEU A 174 -13.30 4.00 -6.25
N GLU A 175 -14.22 4.92 -6.01
CA GLU A 175 -15.26 5.31 -7.00
C GLU A 175 -14.68 5.79 -8.33
N SER A 176 -13.49 6.41 -8.31
CA SER A 176 -12.83 6.96 -9.49
C SER A 176 -11.69 6.09 -10.03
N TYR A 177 -11.40 4.96 -9.36
CA TYR A 177 -10.38 4.01 -9.77
C TYR A 177 -10.92 3.07 -10.87
N PRO A 178 -10.10 2.72 -11.89
CA PRO A 178 -8.70 3.10 -12.10
C PRO A 178 -8.50 4.41 -12.87
N ASP A 179 -9.55 4.96 -13.49
CA ASP A 179 -9.40 5.92 -14.59
C ASP A 179 -9.03 7.35 -14.17
N SER A 180 -9.49 7.81 -13.00
CA SER A 180 -9.47 9.23 -12.65
C SER A 180 -9.30 9.53 -11.16
N VAL A 181 -8.45 8.74 -10.48
CA VAL A 181 -8.14 8.94 -9.05
C VAL A 181 -7.62 10.37 -8.79
N ASP A 182 -8.34 11.12 -7.95
CA ASP A 182 -7.95 12.47 -7.54
C ASP A 182 -6.73 12.42 -6.60
N ALA A 183 -5.63 13.06 -7.03
CA ALA A 183 -4.39 13.10 -6.27
C ALA A 183 -4.49 13.84 -4.93
N VAL A 184 -5.37 14.85 -4.81
CA VAL A 184 -5.62 15.57 -3.55
C VAL A 184 -6.32 14.65 -2.56
N LEU A 185 -7.37 13.96 -3.02
CA LEU A 185 -8.14 13.02 -2.24
C LEU A 185 -7.28 11.84 -1.76
N LEU A 186 -6.51 11.24 -2.67
CA LEU A 186 -5.56 10.18 -2.36
C LEU A 186 -4.49 10.65 -1.35
N GLY A 187 -3.93 11.84 -1.54
CA GLY A 187 -2.96 12.41 -0.60
C GLY A 187 -3.55 12.67 0.79
N ASN A 188 -4.81 13.08 0.87
CA ASN A 188 -5.52 13.23 2.15
C ASN A 188 -5.73 11.87 2.83
N TRP A 189 -6.05 10.83 2.06
CA TRP A 189 -6.14 9.46 2.60
C TRP A 189 -4.80 8.98 3.18
N GLN A 190 -3.69 9.22 2.47
CA GLN A 190 -2.34 8.90 2.95
C GLN A 190 -2.00 9.65 4.25
N LEU A 191 -2.37 10.92 4.38
CA LEU A 191 -2.14 11.68 5.61
C LEU A 191 -2.99 11.18 6.78
N LEU A 192 -4.26 10.85 6.55
CA LEU A 192 -5.12 10.25 7.57
C LEU A 192 -4.54 8.91 8.05
N ALA A 193 -4.04 8.08 7.13
CA ALA A 193 -3.39 6.81 7.44
C ALA A 193 -2.10 7.02 8.28
N ALA A 194 -1.33 8.07 7.99
CA ALA A 194 -0.14 8.40 8.77
C ALA A 194 -0.49 8.85 10.20
N ILE A 195 -1.57 9.64 10.35
CA ILE A 195 -2.06 10.10 11.66
C ILE A 195 -2.58 8.91 12.47
N ASP A 196 -3.39 8.05 11.85
CA ASP A 196 -3.97 6.87 12.48
C ASP A 196 -2.90 5.93 13.05
N ALA A 197 -1.91 5.59 12.21
CA ALA A 197 -0.76 4.81 12.63
C ALA A 197 -0.01 5.48 13.81
N LEU A 198 0.15 6.80 13.79
CA LEU A 198 0.83 7.51 14.87
C LEU A 198 0.01 7.53 16.17
N VAL A 199 -1.32 7.64 16.09
CA VAL A 199 -2.25 7.53 17.22
C VAL A 199 -2.17 6.14 17.84
N ALA A 200 -2.05 5.09 17.02
CA ALA A 200 -1.82 3.71 17.45
C ALA A 200 -0.40 3.44 17.98
N GLY A 201 0.51 4.42 17.88
CA GLY A 201 1.91 4.29 18.30
C GLY A 201 2.81 3.56 17.29
N ASP A 202 2.31 3.23 16.09
CA ASP A 202 3.09 2.64 15.00
C ASP A 202 3.80 3.71 14.17
N LYS A 203 4.99 4.07 14.63
CA LYS A 203 5.84 5.05 13.93
C LYS A 203 6.31 4.56 12.56
N ASN A 204 6.43 3.25 12.33
CA ASN A 204 6.88 2.73 11.04
C ASN A 204 5.81 2.88 9.98
N ALA A 205 4.56 2.52 10.31
CA ALA A 205 3.42 2.74 9.43
C ALA A 205 3.17 4.23 9.20
N ALA A 206 3.26 5.06 10.26
CA ALA A 206 3.14 6.51 10.12
C ALA A 206 4.19 7.10 9.17
N ASN A 207 5.45 6.69 9.32
CA ASN A 207 6.53 7.07 8.42
C ASN A 207 6.26 6.60 6.99
N TYR A 208 5.89 5.32 6.80
CA TYR A 208 5.56 4.76 5.48
C TYR A 208 4.49 5.58 4.75
N HIS A 209 3.36 5.86 5.41
CA HIS A 209 2.26 6.62 4.79
C HIS A 209 2.65 8.06 4.47
N LEU A 210 3.40 8.73 5.37
CA LEU A 210 3.89 10.08 5.10
C LEU A 210 4.93 10.12 3.98
N SER A 211 5.86 9.16 3.92
CA SER A 211 6.86 9.09 2.84
C SER A 211 6.20 8.97 1.47
N TRP A 212 5.14 8.16 1.35
CA TRP A 212 4.35 8.07 0.13
C TRP A 212 3.64 9.38 -0.22
N PHE A 213 3.03 10.04 0.76
CA PHE A 213 2.43 11.36 0.55
C PHE A 213 3.45 12.37 0.01
N LEU A 214 4.63 12.46 0.63
CA LEU A 214 5.68 13.39 0.23
C LEU A 214 6.19 13.09 -1.19
N ALA A 215 6.53 11.83 -1.47
CA ALA A 215 7.02 11.39 -2.78
C ALA A 215 6.03 11.68 -3.93
N LEU A 216 4.73 11.62 -3.66
CA LEU A 216 3.70 11.92 -4.66
C LEU A 216 3.36 13.41 -4.73
N SER A 217 3.59 14.18 -3.66
CA SER A 217 3.25 15.62 -3.58
C SER A 217 4.33 16.56 -4.15
N GLU A 218 5.61 16.18 -4.11
CA GLU A 218 6.74 17.05 -4.52
C GLU A 218 6.65 17.59 -5.97
N THR A 219 5.92 16.92 -6.86
CA THR A 219 5.78 17.35 -8.27
C THR A 219 4.55 18.24 -8.53
N SER A 220 3.69 18.49 -7.54
CA SER A 220 2.62 19.50 -7.66
C SER A 220 3.21 20.91 -7.80
N VAL A 221 4.27 21.21 -7.04
CA VAL A 221 4.93 22.53 -7.02
C VAL A 221 5.70 22.81 -8.31
N ALA A 222 6.28 21.78 -8.94
CA ALA A 222 7.04 21.93 -10.19
C ALA A 222 6.16 22.21 -11.43
N ARG A 223 4.83 22.03 -11.35
CA ARG A 223 3.91 22.23 -12.47
C ARG A 223 3.25 23.61 -12.51
N VAL A 224 3.38 24.41 -11.45
CA VAL A 224 2.89 25.81 -11.38
C VAL A 224 3.98 26.82 -11.79
N GLY A 225 5.23 26.37 -11.91
CA GLY A 225 6.38 27.21 -12.26
C GLY A 225 6.84 27.16 -13.72
N ARG A 226 5.98 26.78 -14.67
CA ARG A 226 6.27 26.86 -16.11
C ARG A 226 5.11 27.46 -16.89
#